data_AF-A0A8J6INT8-F1
#
_entry.id   AF-A0A8J6INT8-F1
#
_cell.length_a   1.000
_cell.length_b   1.000
_cell.length_c   1.000
_cell.angle_alpha   90.00
_cell.angle_beta   90.00
_cell.angle_gamma   90.00
#
_symmetry.space_group_name_H-M   'P 1'
#
loop_
_entity.id
_entity.type
_entity.pdbx_description
1 polymer ?
#
loop_
_entity_poly.entity_id
_entity_poly.type
_entity_poly.pdbx_seq_one_letter_code
_entity_poly.pdbx_strand_id
1 'polypeptide(L)'
;MNNDLTYRKDFRLLELGASQNAPMPDGDLEDQMCFLALRSLYTDLRAGHVLRDRASKERKMLQNSYRLARCRHMQQIASYKQYQFNILAAGDDLSRILKGVRCGMSYKELFTTATHSLGKLLGEDVTYQAVLAEIRGREANEET
;
A
#
# COMPACT_ATOMS: atom_id res chain seq x y z
N MET A 1 -10.97 -9.21 -7.91
CA MET A 1 -12.38 -9.31 -7.45
C MET A 1 -12.60 -10.38 -6.37
N ASN A 2 -11.61 -10.73 -5.53
CA ASN A 2 -11.74 -11.80 -4.50
C ASN A 2 -11.66 -11.32 -3.03
N ASN A 3 -11.29 -10.05 -2.78
CA ASN A 3 -11.00 -9.61 -1.40
C ASN A 3 -12.25 -9.48 -0.53
N ASP A 4 -13.42 -9.19 -1.11
CA ASP A 4 -14.66 -8.94 -0.37
C ASP A 4 -15.22 -10.21 0.31
N LEU A 5 -15.00 -11.38 -0.29
CA LEU A 5 -15.35 -12.68 0.28
C LEU A 5 -14.41 -13.06 1.43
N THR A 6 -13.13 -12.71 1.33
CA THR A 6 -12.12 -12.93 2.36
C THR A 6 -12.42 -12.09 3.61
N TYR A 7 -12.62 -10.78 3.46
CA TYR A 7 -12.94 -9.91 4.60
C TYR A 7 -14.20 -10.31 5.36
N ARG A 8 -15.22 -10.80 4.63
CA ARG A 8 -16.45 -11.29 5.26
C ARG A 8 -16.23 -12.55 6.09
N LYS A 9 -15.32 -13.43 5.67
CA LYS A 9 -14.95 -14.64 6.44
C LYS A 9 -14.15 -14.25 7.67
N ASP A 10 -13.16 -13.37 7.51
CA ASP A 10 -12.30 -12.90 8.61
C ASP A 10 -13.11 -12.20 9.70
N PHE A 11 -14.00 -11.28 9.31
CA PHE A 11 -14.89 -10.59 10.24
C PHE A 11 -15.78 -11.56 11.05
N ARG A 12 -16.31 -12.61 10.41
CA ARG A 12 -17.16 -13.60 11.09
C ARG A 12 -16.38 -14.42 12.11
N LEU A 13 -15.12 -14.74 11.84
CA LEU A 13 -14.26 -15.44 12.79
C LEU A 13 -13.97 -14.56 14.01
N LEU A 14 -13.67 -13.28 13.79
CA LEU A 14 -13.49 -12.30 14.86
C LEU A 14 -14.77 -12.10 15.67
N GLU A 15 -15.93 -12.00 15.01
CA GLU A 15 -17.25 -11.89 15.64
C GLU A 15 -17.57 -13.10 16.51
N LEU A 16 -17.33 -14.31 16.00
CA LEU A 16 -17.54 -15.55 16.75
C LEU A 16 -16.66 -15.59 18.01
N GLY A 17 -15.35 -15.35 17.87
CA GLY A 17 -14.43 -15.34 19.00
C GLY A 17 -14.77 -14.27 20.04
N ALA A 18 -15.10 -13.06 19.59
CA ALA A 18 -15.49 -11.96 20.46
C ALA A 18 -16.79 -12.25 21.22
N SER A 19 -17.77 -12.86 20.55
CA SER A 19 -19.04 -13.27 21.18
C SER A 19 -18.84 -14.34 22.26
N GLN A 20 -17.83 -15.19 22.12
CA GLN A 20 -17.51 -16.27 23.04
C GLN A 20 -16.51 -15.86 24.14
N ASN A 21 -16.08 -14.60 24.17
CA ASN A 21 -15.01 -14.12 25.05
C ASN A 21 -13.71 -14.94 24.91
N ALA A 22 -13.39 -15.33 23.68
CA ALA A 22 -12.11 -15.98 23.38
C ALA A 22 -10.93 -15.06 23.75
N PRO A 23 -9.71 -15.62 23.88
CA PRO A 23 -8.49 -14.82 23.94
C PRO A 23 -8.36 -13.87 22.73
N MET A 24 -7.59 -12.79 22.91
CA MET A 24 -7.31 -11.85 21.83
C MET A 24 -6.60 -12.57 20.67
N PRO A 25 -7.01 -12.32 19.40
CA PRO A 25 -6.36 -12.94 18.25
C PRO A 25 -4.95 -12.38 18.03
N ASP A 26 -4.03 -13.24 17.59
CA ASP A 26 -2.65 -12.87 17.22
C ASP A 26 -2.57 -12.31 15.78
N GLY A 27 -3.51 -11.41 15.45
CA GLY A 27 -3.67 -10.82 14.12
C GLY A 27 -3.08 -9.42 13.99
N ASP A 28 -3.28 -8.81 12.82
CA ASP A 28 -2.91 -7.41 12.57
C ASP A 28 -3.67 -6.47 13.52
N LEU A 29 -3.19 -5.22 13.64
CA LEU A 29 -3.83 -4.22 14.51
C LEU A 29 -5.33 -4.06 14.19
N GLU A 30 -5.72 -4.11 12.91
CA GLU A 30 -7.13 -4.01 12.52
C GLU A 30 -7.98 -5.16 13.07
N ASP A 31 -7.42 -6.38 13.10
CA ASP A 31 -8.09 -7.58 13.62
C ASP A 31 -8.27 -7.47 15.13
N GLN A 32 -7.23 -7.05 15.84
CA GLN A 32 -7.25 -6.85 17.29
C GLN A 32 -8.25 -5.75 17.68
N MET A 33 -8.25 -4.60 16.99
CA MET A 33 -9.20 -3.51 17.26
C MET A 33 -10.64 -3.91 16.95
N CYS A 34 -10.87 -4.61 15.84
CA CYS A 34 -12.19 -5.13 15.49
C CYS A 34 -12.70 -6.11 16.54
N PHE A 35 -11.85 -7.05 16.97
CA PHE A 35 -12.16 -8.01 18.02
C PHE A 35 -12.53 -7.33 19.34
N LEU A 36 -11.75 -6.35 19.79
CA LEU A 36 -12.01 -5.61 21.02
C LEU A 36 -13.34 -4.85 20.97
N ALA A 37 -13.63 -4.18 19.85
CA ALA A 37 -14.88 -3.45 19.66
C ALA A 37 -16.09 -4.40 19.67
N LEU A 38 -15.99 -5.54 18.99
CA LEU A 38 -17.02 -6.58 19.00
C LEU A 38 -17.21 -7.18 20.40
N ARG A 39 -16.12 -7.44 21.13
CA ARG A 39 -16.18 -7.99 22.49
C ARG A 39 -16.85 -7.03 23.46
N SER A 40 -16.57 -5.73 23.34
CA SER A 40 -17.28 -4.69 24.10
C SER A 40 -18.77 -4.72 23.78
N LEU A 41 -19.12 -4.68 22.49
CA LEU A 41 -20.51 -4.67 22.03
C LEU A 41 -21.31 -5.88 22.55
N TYR A 42 -20.74 -7.09 22.48
CA TYR A 42 -21.40 -8.29 23.00
C TYR A 42 -21.46 -8.32 24.52
N THR A 43 -20.48 -7.74 25.22
CA THR A 43 -20.51 -7.63 26.68
C THR A 43 -21.61 -6.68 27.12
N ASP A 44 -21.73 -5.51 26.50
CA ASP A 44 -22.80 -4.55 26.76
C ASP A 44 -24.19 -5.10 26.41
N LEU A 45 -24.29 -5.87 25.32
CA LEU A 45 -25.53 -6.54 24.94
C LEU A 45 -25.95 -7.59 25.97
N ARG A 46 -25.01 -8.39 26.49
CA ARG A 46 -25.29 -9.39 27.54
C ARG A 46 -25.64 -8.75 28.88
N ALA A 47 -25.00 -7.63 29.21
CA ALA A 47 -25.29 -6.86 30.42
C ALA A 47 -26.62 -6.08 30.34
N GLY A 48 -27.25 -6.01 29.15
CA GLY A 48 -28.49 -5.26 28.93
C GLY A 48 -28.29 -3.75 28.83
N HIS A 49 -27.05 -3.26 28.72
CA HIS A 49 -26.74 -1.84 28.54
C HIS A 49 -27.12 -1.33 27.15
N VAL A 50 -27.25 -2.23 26.16
CA VAL A 50 -27.57 -1.90 24.77
C VAL A 50 -28.70 -2.79 24.26
N LEU A 51 -29.67 -2.17 23.57
CA LEU A 51 -30.77 -2.87 22.90
C LEU A 51 -30.28 -3.64 21.67
N ARG A 52 -30.93 -4.78 21.37
CA ARG A 52 -30.59 -5.64 20.21
C ARG A 52 -30.55 -4.89 18.87
N ASP A 53 -31.50 -3.99 18.65
CA ASP A 53 -31.57 -3.21 17.40
C ASP A 53 -30.39 -2.25 17.26
N ARG A 54 -29.99 -1.62 18.37
CA ARG A 54 -28.82 -0.75 18.41
C ARG A 54 -27.54 -1.55 18.21
N ALA A 55 -27.41 -2.70 18.87
CA ALA A 55 -26.25 -3.58 18.70
C ALA A 55 -26.12 -4.10 17.25
N SER A 56 -27.24 -4.44 16.59
CA SER A 56 -27.26 -4.85 15.19
C SER A 56 -26.76 -3.75 14.24
N LYS A 57 -27.14 -2.48 14.50
CA LYS A 57 -26.64 -1.32 13.74
C LYS A 57 -25.15 -1.11 13.96
N GLU A 58 -24.69 -1.10 15.21
CA GLU A 58 -23.27 -0.90 15.56
C GLU A 58 -22.40 -2.01 14.97
N ARG A 59 -22.84 -3.27 15.02
CA ARG A 59 -22.16 -4.41 14.38
C ARG A 59 -21.97 -4.21 12.87
N LYS A 60 -22.99 -3.72 12.15
CA LYS A 60 -22.88 -3.41 10.71
C LYS A 60 -21.87 -2.28 10.46
N MET A 61 -21.83 -1.27 11.34
CA MET A 61 -20.84 -0.20 11.24
C MET A 61 -19.42 -0.74 11.47
N LEU A 62 -19.21 -1.58 12.49
CA LEU A 62 -17.93 -2.25 12.75
C LEU A 62 -17.48 -3.09 11.56
N GLN A 63 -18.38 -3.84 10.93
CA GLN A 63 -18.07 -4.62 9.73
C GLN A 63 -17.57 -3.74 8.58
N ASN A 64 -18.22 -2.60 8.34
CA ASN A 64 -17.82 -1.66 7.30
C ASN A 64 -16.48 -0.99 7.62
N SER A 65 -16.28 -0.55 8.87
CA SER A 65 -15.04 0.07 9.32
C SER A 65 -13.86 -0.89 9.23
N TYR A 66 -14.04 -2.14 9.65
CA TYR A 66 -13.02 -3.19 9.54
C TYR A 66 -12.61 -3.42 8.07
N ARG A 67 -13.58 -3.56 7.18
CA ARG A 67 -13.33 -3.72 5.73
C ARG A 67 -12.53 -2.55 5.16
N LEU A 68 -12.88 -1.31 5.53
CA LEU A 68 -12.17 -0.12 5.07
C LEU A 68 -10.75 -0.06 5.62
N ALA A 69 -10.55 -0.39 6.90
CA ALA A 69 -9.23 -0.41 7.54
C ALA A 69 -8.31 -1.42 6.86
N ARG A 70 -8.77 -2.67 6.67
CA ARG A 70 -8.01 -3.72 5.95
C ARG A 70 -7.67 -3.31 4.53
N CYS A 71 -8.62 -2.71 3.81
CA CYS A 71 -8.39 -2.23 2.45
C CYS A 71 -7.29 -1.16 2.40
N ARG A 72 -7.33 -0.18 3.31
CA ARG A 72 -6.31 0.87 3.41
C ARG A 72 -4.95 0.30 3.80
N HIS A 73 -4.89 -0.62 4.76
CA HIS A 73 -3.64 -1.26 5.17
C HIS A 73 -3.02 -2.03 3.98
N MET A 74 -3.81 -2.79 3.22
CA MET A 74 -3.32 -3.46 2.01
C MET A 74 -2.81 -2.47 0.95
N GLN A 75 -3.53 -1.37 0.71
CA GLN A 75 -3.09 -0.33 -0.21
C GLN A 75 -1.76 0.29 0.24
N GLN A 76 -1.64 0.60 1.53
CA GLN A 76 -0.43 1.16 2.11
C GLN A 76 0.77 0.20 1.98
N ILE A 77 0.60 -1.09 2.27
CA ILE A 77 1.64 -2.11 2.05
C ILE A 77 2.05 -2.14 0.58
N ALA A 78 1.09 -2.13 -0.35
CA ALA A 78 1.38 -2.15 -1.78
C ALA A 78 2.18 -0.90 -2.21
N SER A 79 1.79 0.29 -1.74
CA SER A 79 2.51 1.54 -1.99
C SER A 79 3.94 1.51 -1.43
N TYR A 80 4.15 1.01 -0.21
CA TYR A 80 5.49 0.88 0.36
C TYR A 80 6.36 -0.10 -0.43
N LYS A 81 5.81 -1.23 -0.85
CA LYS A 81 6.55 -2.20 -1.70
C LYS A 81 6.98 -1.57 -3.01
N GLN A 82 6.09 -0.80 -3.65
CA GLN A 82 6.44 -0.08 -4.88
C GLN A 82 7.54 0.96 -4.62
N TYR A 83 7.44 1.72 -3.53
CA TYR A 83 8.45 2.71 -3.16
C TYR A 83 9.82 2.07 -2.89
N GLN A 84 9.86 0.93 -2.19
CA GLN A 84 11.09 0.16 -1.97
C GLN A 84 11.70 -0.34 -3.28
N PHE A 85 10.86 -0.86 -4.19
CA PHE A 85 11.30 -1.27 -5.51
C PHE A 85 11.91 -0.11 -6.30
N ASN A 86 11.25 1.05 -6.30
CA ASN A 86 11.73 2.26 -6.96
C ASN A 86 13.09 2.72 -6.43
N ILE A 87 13.30 2.68 -5.11
CA ILE A 87 14.59 2.99 -4.48
C ILE A 87 15.68 2.05 -4.98
N LEU A 88 15.42 0.74 -5.00
CA LEU A 88 16.40 -0.25 -5.47
C LEU A 88 16.74 -0.01 -6.95
N ALA A 89 15.72 0.17 -7.80
CA ALA A 89 15.90 0.40 -9.23
C ALA A 89 16.66 1.70 -9.56
N ALA A 90 16.53 2.73 -8.72
CA ALA A 90 17.32 3.96 -8.84
C ALA A 90 18.75 3.79 -8.34
N GLY A 91 18.98 2.91 -7.35
CA GLY A 91 20.31 2.56 -6.85
C GLY A 91 21.26 2.01 -7.94
N ASP A 92 20.71 1.29 -8.92
CA ASP A 92 21.46 0.81 -10.08
C ASP A 92 21.99 1.97 -10.95
N ASP A 93 21.15 2.99 -11.18
CA ASP A 93 21.54 4.17 -11.96
C ASP A 93 22.55 5.04 -11.19
N LEU A 94 22.38 5.22 -9.89
CA LEU A 94 23.36 5.91 -9.04
C LEU A 94 24.73 5.21 -9.09
N SER A 95 24.72 3.87 -9.05
CA SER A 95 25.94 3.06 -9.19
C SER A 95 26.59 3.24 -10.56
N ARG A 96 25.79 3.36 -11.63
CA ARG A 96 26.27 3.66 -12.99
C ARG A 96 26.89 5.06 -13.07
N ILE A 97 26.28 6.08 -12.48
CA ILE A 97 26.81 7.45 -12.44
C ILE A 97 28.18 7.46 -11.77
N LEU A 98 28.30 6.86 -10.57
CA LEU A 98 29.56 6.80 -9.82
C LEU A 98 30.68 6.12 -10.62
N LYS A 99 30.37 5.03 -11.32
CA LYS A 99 31.32 4.36 -12.22
C LYS A 99 31.65 5.23 -13.44
N GLY A 100 30.64 5.89 -14.00
CA GLY A 100 30.77 6.74 -15.18
C GLY A 100 31.69 7.93 -15.00
N VAL A 101 31.61 8.59 -13.84
CA VAL A 101 32.53 9.69 -13.49
C VAL A 101 33.98 9.21 -13.49
N ARG A 102 34.25 7.99 -13.02
CA ARG A 102 35.60 7.41 -12.99
C ARG A 102 36.11 6.98 -14.37
N CYS A 103 35.19 6.58 -15.26
CA CYS A 103 35.52 6.09 -16.60
C CYS A 103 35.46 7.18 -17.68
N GLY A 104 35.18 8.45 -17.32
CA GLY A 104 35.12 9.55 -18.27
C GLY A 104 33.85 9.58 -19.14
N MET A 105 32.70 9.10 -18.64
CA MET A 105 31.42 9.30 -19.32
C MET A 105 31.17 10.78 -19.60
N SER A 106 30.49 11.05 -20.71
CA SER A 106 30.14 12.42 -21.08
C SER A 106 29.14 13.03 -20.08
N TYR A 107 29.14 14.37 -19.98
CA TYR A 107 28.16 15.09 -19.17
C TYR A 107 26.72 14.73 -19.56
N LYS A 108 26.44 14.58 -20.86
CA LYS A 108 25.11 14.22 -21.38
C LYS A 108 24.66 12.86 -20.84
N GLU A 109 25.52 11.83 -20.89
CA GLU A 109 25.21 10.50 -20.37
C GLU A 109 25.01 10.48 -18.85
N LEU A 110 25.86 11.20 -18.11
CA LEU A 110 25.74 11.32 -16.66
C LEU A 110 24.42 12.02 -16.27
N PHE A 111 24.08 13.11 -16.96
CA PHE A 111 22.85 13.85 -16.72
C PHE A 111 21.60 13.03 -17.07
N THR A 112 21.59 12.33 -18.20
CA THR A 112 20.50 11.42 -18.58
C THR A 112 20.32 10.29 -17.57
N THR A 113 21.41 9.71 -17.07
CA THR A 113 21.33 8.65 -16.05
C THR A 113 20.82 9.21 -14.71
N ALA A 114 21.20 10.44 -14.35
CA ALA A 114 20.70 11.11 -13.15
C ALA A 114 19.20 11.39 -13.23
N THR A 115 18.70 11.91 -14.34
CA THR A 115 17.27 12.18 -14.52
C THR A 115 16.43 10.90 -14.59
N HIS A 116 16.97 9.81 -15.15
CA HIS A 116 16.34 8.49 -15.08
C HIS A 116 16.20 7.99 -13.63
N SER A 117 17.26 8.13 -12.83
CA SER A 117 17.23 7.71 -11.42
C SER A 117 16.17 8.47 -10.62
N LEU A 118 15.98 9.76 -10.92
CA LEU A 118 14.93 10.59 -10.33
C LEU A 118 13.54 10.16 -10.81
N GLY A 119 13.37 9.88 -12.10
CA GLY A 119 12.13 9.34 -12.66
C GLY A 119 11.71 8.05 -11.95
N LYS A 120 12.65 7.12 -11.75
CA LYS A 120 12.40 5.89 -10.98
C LYS A 120 12.03 6.16 -9.53
N LEU A 121 12.78 7.00 -8.81
CA LEU A 121 12.51 7.33 -7.41
C LEU A 121 11.11 7.90 -7.21
N LEU A 122 10.68 8.77 -8.12
CA LEU A 122 9.37 9.41 -8.08
C LEU A 122 8.24 8.53 -8.62
N GLY A 123 8.56 7.39 -9.24
CA GLY A 123 7.58 6.55 -9.95
C GLY A 123 7.11 7.17 -11.28
N GLU A 124 7.84 8.13 -11.80
CA GLU A 124 7.59 8.90 -13.03
C GLU A 124 8.45 8.41 -14.21
N ASP A 125 8.88 7.15 -14.18
CA ASP A 125 9.72 6.57 -15.25
C ASP A 125 9.02 6.64 -16.61
N VAL A 126 7.70 6.45 -16.66
CA VAL A 126 6.92 6.59 -17.91
C VAL A 126 7.06 7.98 -18.52
N THR A 127 6.94 9.02 -17.69
CA THR A 127 7.10 10.42 -18.10
C THR A 127 8.53 10.68 -18.58
N TYR A 128 9.52 10.16 -17.85
CA TYR A 128 10.93 10.24 -18.26
C TYR A 128 11.18 9.58 -19.63
N GLN A 129 10.68 8.35 -19.87
CA GLN A 129 10.87 7.65 -21.13
C GLN A 129 10.20 8.40 -22.30
N ALA A 130 9.01 8.96 -22.09
CA ALA A 130 8.30 9.75 -23.11
C ALA A 130 9.09 11.01 -23.51
N VAL A 131 9.59 11.77 -22.52
CA VAL A 131 10.42 12.95 -22.79
C VAL A 131 11.73 12.57 -23.51
N LEU A 132 12.37 11.47 -23.09
CA LEU A 132 13.60 11.00 -23.71
C LEU A 132 13.39 10.58 -25.17
N ALA A 133 12.26 9.95 -25.48
CA ALA A 133 11.90 9.59 -26.85
C ALA A 133 11.75 10.83 -27.75
N GLU A 134 11.10 11.88 -27.25
CA GLU A 134 10.95 13.14 -28.00
C GLU A 134 12.28 13.87 -28.24
N ILE A 135 13.15 13.92 -27.23
CA ILE A 135 14.49 14.52 -27.38
C ILE A 135 15.27 13.78 -28.46
N ARG A 136 15.30 12.44 -28.40
CA ARG A 136 16.01 11.62 -29.39
C ARG A 136 15.42 11.74 -30.80
N GLY A 137 14.09 11.87 -30.92
CA GLY A 137 13.42 12.11 -32.20
C GLY A 137 13.81 13.43 -32.86
N ARG A 138 14.09 14.48 -32.06
CA ARG A 138 14.58 15.77 -32.57
C ARG A 138 16.03 15.71 -33.01
N GLU A 139 16.89 15.08 -32.22
CA GLU A 139 18.31 14.91 -32.56
C GLU A 139 18.48 14.13 -33.87
N ALA A 140 17.65 13.12 -34.12
CA ALA A 140 17.66 12.36 -35.37
C ALA A 140 17.20 13.16 -36.61
N ASN A 141 16.36 14.19 -36.43
CA ASN A 141 15.88 15.03 -37.52
C ASN A 141 16.81 16.22 -37.82
N GLU A 142 17.65 16.63 -36.87
CA GLU A 142 18.65 17.70 -37.05
C GLU A 142 19.93 17.20 -37.75
N GLU A 143 20.15 15.87 -37.80
CA GLU A 143 21.28 15.23 -38.50
C GLU A 143 20.96 14.85 -39.97
N THR A 144 19.76 15.16 -40.47
CA THR A 144 19.32 15.00 -41.88
C THR A 144 19.11 16.33 -42.58
#